data_AF-A0A2E3DL24-F1
#
_entry.id   AF-A0A2E3DL24-F1
#
_cell.length_a   1.000
_cell.length_b   1.000
_cell.length_c   1.000
_cell.angle_alpha   90.00
_cell.angle_beta   90.00
_cell.angle_gamma   90.00
#
_symmetry.space_group_name_H-M   'P 1'
#
loop_
_entity.id
_entity.type
_entity.pdbx_description
1 polymer ?
#
loop_
_entity_poly.entity_id
_entity_poly.type
_entity_poly.pdbx_seq_one_letter_code
_entity_poly.pdbx_strand_id
1 'polypeptide(L)'
;MNELSNEDPTTWPEQLELLEQYSHKLYSLAREMVALLQEHQESKWEEIYASFAQAIGNAKTNRQRLMAINAIHSIYGGMGSWNDFYLLALGEAEDLRMSLSNAIYNLAETMKIQILSGPKEPKRSIWQKTKSVFFRSLLKGN
;
A
#
# COMPACT_ATOMS: atom_id res chain seq x y z
N MET A 1 18.25 -6.98 -4.46
CA MET A 1 16.92 -7.12 -3.84
C MET A 1 17.18 -7.59 -2.42
N ASN A 2 16.77 -6.82 -1.40
CA ASN A 2 16.82 -7.32 -0.02
C ASN A 2 15.74 -8.39 0.12
N GLU A 3 16.16 -9.60 0.50
CA GLU A 3 15.23 -10.63 0.99
C GLU A 3 14.53 -10.05 2.21
N LEU A 4 13.20 -10.04 2.17
CA LEU A 4 12.40 -9.67 3.33
C LEU A 4 12.78 -10.63 4.46
N SER A 5 13.09 -10.08 5.64
CA SER A 5 13.40 -10.86 6.84
C SER A 5 12.42 -12.03 7.01
N ASN A 6 12.93 -13.26 7.08
CA ASN A 6 12.14 -14.46 7.37
C ASN A 6 11.82 -14.61 8.86
N GLU A 7 12.38 -13.77 9.72
CA GLU A 7 12.08 -13.77 11.15
C GLU A 7 10.89 -12.85 11.44
N ASP A 8 9.91 -13.39 12.17
CA ASP A 8 8.76 -12.61 12.63
C ASP A 8 9.22 -11.52 13.61
N PRO A 9 8.77 -10.27 13.42
CA PRO A 9 9.20 -9.17 14.27
C PRO A 9 8.70 -9.38 15.71
N THR A 10 9.60 -9.26 16.68
CA THR A 10 9.31 -9.42 18.10
C THR A 10 9.06 -8.07 18.79
N THR A 11 9.57 -6.99 18.19
CA THR A 11 9.43 -5.62 18.70
C THR A 11 8.73 -4.70 17.71
N TRP A 12 8.16 -3.59 18.19
CA TRP A 12 7.54 -2.59 17.32
C TRP A 12 8.53 -1.97 16.31
N PRO A 13 9.78 -1.61 16.66
CA PRO A 13 10.75 -1.12 15.69
C PRO A 13 11.02 -2.10 14.55
N GLU A 14 11.23 -3.38 14.85
CA GLU A 14 11.42 -4.44 13.83
C GLU A 14 10.20 -4.55 12.93
N GLN A 15 8.99 -4.52 13.50
CA GLN A 15 7.78 -4.55 12.69
C GLN A 15 7.63 -3.30 11.84
N LEU A 16 7.94 -2.12 12.37
CA LEU A 16 7.85 -0.88 11.60
C LEU A 16 8.79 -0.94 10.40
N GLU A 17 10.01 -1.43 10.58
CA GLU A 17 10.96 -1.63 9.48
C GLU A 17 10.41 -2.62 8.44
N LEU A 18 9.90 -3.78 8.86
CA LEU A 18 9.27 -4.76 7.96
C LEU A 18 8.10 -4.15 7.17
N LEU A 19 7.22 -3.41 7.85
CA LEU A 19 6.09 -2.73 7.23
C LEU A 19 6.53 -1.62 6.27
N GLU A 20 7.63 -0.93 6.54
CA GLU A 20 8.21 0.05 5.62
C GLU A 20 8.80 -0.61 4.37
N GLN A 21 9.44 -1.78 4.51
CA GLN A 21 9.91 -2.57 3.37
C GLN A 21 8.73 -3.04 2.49
N TYR A 22 7.66 -3.56 3.10
CA TYR A 22 6.44 -3.90 2.37
C TYR A 22 5.81 -2.69 1.67
N SER A 23 5.69 -1.55 2.36
CA SER A 23 5.18 -0.31 1.77
C SER A 23 5.99 0.12 0.54
N HIS A 24 7.32 0.06 0.60
CA HIS A 24 8.17 0.40 -0.56
C HIS A 24 8.00 -0.58 -1.72
N LYS A 25 7.93 -1.87 -1.44
CA LYS A 25 7.75 -2.88 -2.49
C LYS A 25 6.36 -2.81 -3.13
N LEU A 26 5.31 -2.60 -2.34
CA LEU A 26 3.96 -2.34 -2.84
C LEU A 26 3.90 -1.06 -3.69
N TYR A 27 4.57 0.00 -3.25
CA TYR A 27 4.69 1.23 -4.03
C TYR A 27 5.35 0.96 -5.39
N SER A 28 6.48 0.26 -5.44
CA SER A 28 7.18 -0.07 -6.69
C SER A 28 6.28 -0.86 -7.64
N LEU A 29 5.68 -1.96 -7.16
CA LEU A 29 4.80 -2.80 -7.96
C LEU A 29 3.59 -2.04 -8.51
N ALA A 30 3.00 -1.16 -7.68
CA ALA A 30 1.89 -0.33 -8.11
C ALA A 30 2.31 0.71 -9.16
N ARG A 31 3.54 1.26 -9.08
CA ARG A 31 4.08 2.17 -10.09
C ARG A 31 4.39 1.46 -11.41
N GLU A 32 4.86 0.22 -11.35
CA GLU A 32 5.04 -0.63 -12.54
C GLU A 32 3.69 -0.92 -13.22
N MET A 33 2.66 -1.26 -12.43
CA MET A 33 1.30 -1.42 -12.95
C MET A 33 0.76 -0.13 -13.58
N VAL A 34 0.99 1.04 -12.96
CA VAL A 34 0.59 2.34 -13.53
C VAL A 34 1.25 2.57 -14.88
N ALA A 35 2.55 2.30 -15.01
CA ALA A 35 3.25 2.48 -16.28
C ALA A 35 2.68 1.57 -17.38
N LEU A 36 2.41 0.30 -17.06
CA LEU A 36 1.77 -0.65 -17.97
C LEU A 36 0.38 -0.14 -18.41
N LEU A 37 -0.44 0.32 -17.48
CA LEU A 37 -1.79 0.80 -17.79
C LEU A 37 -1.77 2.09 -18.63
N GLN A 38 -0.81 2.96 -18.41
CA GLN A 38 -0.59 4.16 -19.23
C GLN A 38 -0.23 3.79 -20.68
N GLU A 39 0.65 2.80 -20.87
CA GLU A 39 1.05 2.32 -22.20
C GLU A 39 -0.14 1.78 -22.99
N HIS A 40 -1.10 1.17 -22.31
CA HIS A 40 -2.31 0.60 -22.90
C HIS A 40 -3.56 1.50 -22.81
N GLN A 41 -3.41 2.76 -22.37
CA GLN A 41 -4.49 3.75 -22.30
C GLN A 41 -5.66 3.35 -21.36
N GLU A 42 -5.38 2.57 -20.32
CA GLU A 42 -6.35 2.07 -19.35
C GLU A 42 -6.54 3.05 -18.16
N SER A 43 -6.99 4.27 -18.48
CA SER A 43 -7.00 5.42 -17.55
C SER A 43 -7.74 5.18 -16.22
N LYS A 44 -8.90 4.49 -16.26
CA LYS A 44 -9.67 4.17 -15.05
C LYS A 44 -8.86 3.32 -14.07
N TRP A 45 -8.13 2.33 -14.59
CA TRP A 45 -7.32 1.43 -13.78
C TRP A 45 -6.02 2.10 -13.35
N GLU A 46 -5.43 2.91 -14.22
CA GLU A 46 -4.27 3.74 -13.89
C GLU A 46 -4.53 4.59 -12.64
N GLU A 47 -5.64 5.33 -12.61
CA GLU A 47 -6.01 6.19 -11.48
C GLU A 47 -6.11 5.42 -10.17
N ILE A 48 -6.70 4.23 -10.22
CA ILE A 48 -6.84 3.32 -9.08
C ILE A 48 -5.46 2.93 -8.53
N TYR A 49 -4.57 2.42 -9.38
CA TYR A 49 -3.24 1.97 -8.94
C TYR A 49 -2.33 3.14 -8.55
N ALA A 50 -2.48 4.30 -9.20
CA ALA A 50 -1.78 5.52 -8.83
C ALA A 50 -2.21 6.02 -7.43
N SER A 51 -3.51 6.01 -7.14
CA SER A 51 -4.06 6.35 -5.83
C SER A 51 -3.56 5.38 -4.76
N PHE A 52 -3.57 4.07 -5.04
CA PHE A 52 -3.02 3.06 -4.13
C PHE A 52 -1.52 3.29 -3.86
N ALA A 53 -0.70 3.50 -4.91
CA ALA A 53 0.72 3.78 -4.78
C ALA A 53 0.96 4.99 -3.86
N GLN A 54 0.28 6.11 -4.10
CA GLN A 54 0.40 7.30 -3.25
C GLN A 54 -0.04 7.03 -1.81
N ALA A 55 -1.15 6.33 -1.61
CA ALA A 55 -1.68 6.03 -0.29
C ALA A 55 -0.72 5.14 0.53
N ILE A 56 -0.20 4.06 -0.08
CA ILE A 56 0.69 3.13 0.62
C ILE A 56 2.09 3.70 0.86
N GLY A 57 2.63 4.47 -0.09
CA GLY A 57 3.94 5.12 0.04
C GLY A 57 3.96 6.26 1.07
N ASN A 58 2.83 6.95 1.25
CA ASN A 58 2.71 8.04 2.22
C ASN A 58 2.21 7.59 3.61
N ALA A 59 1.80 6.34 3.76
CA ALA A 59 1.24 5.86 5.01
C ALA A 59 2.27 5.88 6.15
N LYS A 60 1.90 6.53 7.28
CA LYS A 60 2.76 6.66 8.48
C LYS A 60 2.23 5.89 9.68
N THR A 61 1.08 5.25 9.55
CA THR A 61 0.38 4.52 10.61
C THR A 61 -0.21 3.24 10.07
N ASN A 62 -0.42 2.24 10.93
CA ASN A 62 -1.06 0.98 10.55
C ASN A 62 -2.48 1.20 10.04
N ARG A 63 -3.20 2.18 10.61
CA ARG A 63 -4.52 2.58 10.09
C ARG A 63 -4.46 3.03 8.63
N GLN A 64 -3.52 3.90 8.26
CA GLN A 64 -3.39 4.37 6.89
C GLN A 64 -2.99 3.25 5.93
N ARG A 65 -2.07 2.38 6.35
CA ARG A 65 -1.66 1.19 5.57
C ARG A 65 -2.86 0.27 5.30
N LEU A 66 -3.63 -0.07 6.34
CA LEU A 66 -4.84 -0.88 6.22
C LEU A 66 -5.90 -0.22 5.33
N MET A 67 -6.08 1.10 5.41
CA MET A 67 -7.02 1.81 4.52
C MET A 67 -6.61 1.67 3.04
N ALA A 68 -5.32 1.82 2.73
CA ALA A 68 -4.82 1.63 1.37
C ALA A 68 -4.99 0.19 0.89
N ILE A 69 -4.64 -0.80 1.73
CA ILE A 69 -4.78 -2.23 1.42
C ILE A 69 -6.25 -2.61 1.20
N ASN A 70 -7.15 -2.18 2.08
CA ASN A 70 -8.57 -2.49 1.95
C ASN A 70 -9.18 -1.85 0.69
N ALA A 71 -8.74 -0.63 0.34
CA ALA A 71 -9.20 0.02 -0.88
C ALA A 71 -8.81 -0.81 -2.12
N ILE A 72 -7.54 -1.23 -2.25
CA ILE A 72 -7.13 -2.05 -3.39
C ILE A 72 -7.76 -3.46 -3.33
N HIS A 73 -7.93 -4.08 -2.16
CA HIS A 73 -8.59 -5.39 -2.02
C HIS A 73 -10.08 -5.37 -2.34
N SER A 74 -10.77 -4.25 -2.13
CA SER A 74 -12.18 -4.11 -2.51
C SER A 74 -12.41 -4.24 -4.02
N ILE A 75 -11.38 -3.99 -4.82
CA ILE A 75 -11.39 -4.19 -6.28
C ILE A 75 -11.38 -5.68 -6.60
N TYR A 76 -10.67 -6.47 -5.80
CA TYR A 76 -10.57 -7.91 -5.96
C TYR A 76 -11.76 -8.69 -5.35
N GLY A 77 -12.48 -8.10 -4.38
CA GLY A 77 -13.58 -8.76 -3.64
C GLY A 77 -14.98 -8.15 -3.82
N GLY A 78 -15.12 -7.07 -4.59
CA GLY A 78 -16.41 -6.47 -4.97
C GLY A 78 -16.97 -7.10 -6.25
N MET A 79 -18.26 -6.89 -6.52
CA MET A 79 -19.08 -7.47 -7.61
C MET A 79 -18.52 -7.36 -9.06
N GLY A 80 -17.35 -6.78 -9.29
CA GLY A 80 -16.59 -6.85 -10.53
C GLY A 80 -15.37 -7.73 -10.32
N SER A 81 -15.54 -9.04 -10.53
CA SER A 81 -14.44 -10.01 -10.49
C SER A 81 -13.32 -9.61 -11.47
N TRP A 82 -12.13 -10.19 -11.31
CA TRP A 82 -11.01 -10.16 -12.25
C TRP A 82 -11.39 -10.15 -13.75
N ASN A 83 -12.58 -10.66 -14.11
CA ASN A 83 -13.15 -10.62 -15.46
C ASN A 83 -13.49 -9.22 -16.01
N ASP A 84 -13.56 -8.16 -15.20
CA ASP A 84 -13.79 -6.79 -15.71
C ASP A 84 -12.47 -6.04 -16.01
N PHE A 85 -11.33 -6.65 -15.69
CA PHE A 85 -10.00 -6.07 -15.87
C PHE A 85 -9.14 -6.98 -16.74
N TYR A 86 -9.38 -6.89 -18.05
CA TYR A 86 -8.44 -7.33 -19.06
C TYR A 86 -7.85 -6.08 -19.69
N LEU A 87 -6.54 -6.07 -19.92
CA LEU A 87 -6.03 -5.12 -20.91
C LEU A 87 -6.71 -5.44 -22.23
N LEU A 88 -7.10 -4.41 -23.00
CA LEU A 88 -7.47 -4.60 -24.42
C LEU A 88 -6.26 -5.00 -25.29
N ALA A 89 -5.21 -5.56 -24.68
CA ALA A 89 -4.00 -6.08 -25.28
C ALA A 89 -3.92 -7.60 -25.03
N LEU A 90 -3.60 -8.36 -26.08
CA LEU A 90 -3.39 -9.81 -25.98
C LEU A 90 -1.89 -10.11 -25.87
N GLY A 91 -1.51 -11.10 -25.06
CA GLY A 91 -0.13 -11.59 -24.94
C GLY A 91 0.61 -11.08 -23.69
N GLU A 92 1.89 -10.74 -23.86
CA GLU A 92 2.83 -10.48 -22.76
C GLU A 92 2.37 -9.39 -21.77
N ALA A 93 1.64 -8.38 -22.27
CA ALA A 93 1.12 -7.29 -21.43
C ALA A 93 0.07 -7.78 -20.42
N GLU A 94 -0.84 -8.67 -20.83
CA GLU A 94 -1.85 -9.22 -19.92
C GLU A 94 -1.21 -10.19 -18.92
N ASP A 95 -0.20 -10.96 -19.33
CA ASP A 95 0.58 -11.80 -18.42
C ASP A 95 1.32 -10.96 -17.37
N LEU A 96 1.92 -9.85 -17.78
CA LEU A 96 2.57 -8.91 -16.87
C LEU A 96 1.57 -8.25 -15.93
N ARG A 97 0.41 -7.83 -16.43
CA ARG A 97 -0.68 -7.28 -15.61
C ARG A 97 -1.15 -8.29 -14.57
N MET A 98 -1.41 -9.54 -14.97
CA MET A 98 -1.78 -10.62 -14.05
C MET A 98 -0.72 -10.83 -12.97
N SER A 99 0.55 -10.91 -13.38
CA SER A 99 1.69 -11.09 -12.48
C SER A 99 1.79 -9.96 -11.45
N LEU A 100 1.71 -8.70 -11.91
CA LEU A 100 1.75 -7.52 -11.05
C LEU A 100 0.55 -7.47 -10.09
N SER A 101 -0.66 -7.75 -10.58
CA SER A 101 -1.87 -7.80 -9.74
C SER A 101 -1.75 -8.85 -8.63
N ASN A 102 -1.27 -10.05 -8.97
CA ASN A 102 -1.04 -11.13 -8.00
C ASN A 102 0.04 -10.75 -6.97
N ALA A 103 1.14 -10.16 -7.42
CA ALA A 103 2.22 -9.72 -6.54
C ALA A 103 1.75 -8.64 -5.56
N ILE A 104 0.97 -7.65 -6.04
CA ILE A 104 0.38 -6.60 -5.21
C ILE A 104 -0.59 -7.20 -4.19
N TYR A 105 -1.52 -8.04 -4.63
CA TYR A 105 -2.53 -8.65 -3.76
C TYR A 105 -1.88 -9.50 -2.65
N ASN A 106 -0.99 -10.41 -3.02
CA ASN A 106 -0.35 -11.31 -2.06
C ASN A 106 0.49 -10.53 -1.04
N LEU A 107 1.28 -9.56 -1.50
CA LEU A 107 2.11 -8.75 -0.60
C LEU A 107 1.26 -7.85 0.32
N ALA A 108 0.17 -7.30 -0.20
CA ALA A 108 -0.76 -6.49 0.58
C ALA A 108 -1.49 -7.33 1.65
N GLU A 109 -1.89 -8.57 1.33
CA GLU A 109 -2.47 -9.47 2.32
C GLU A 109 -1.43 -9.91 3.37
N THR A 110 -0.19 -10.21 2.97
CA THR A 110 0.91 -10.46 3.93
C THR A 110 1.13 -9.28 4.87
N MET A 111 1.21 -8.06 4.32
CA MET A 111 1.38 -6.84 5.11
C MET A 111 0.21 -6.62 6.07
N LYS A 112 -1.03 -6.87 5.62
CA LYS A 112 -2.24 -6.79 6.45
C LYS A 112 -2.20 -7.79 7.60
N ILE A 113 -1.82 -9.05 7.33
CA ILE A 113 -1.64 -10.07 8.38
C ILE A 113 -0.63 -9.56 9.40
N GLN A 114 0.55 -9.09 8.96
CA GLN A 114 1.59 -8.57 9.84
C GLN A 114 1.12 -7.38 10.68
N ILE A 115 0.31 -6.47 10.12
CA ILE A 115 -0.31 -5.38 10.90
C ILE A 115 -1.25 -5.90 12.01
N LEU A 116 -1.98 -6.99 11.74
CA LEU A 116 -3.00 -7.51 12.65
C LEU A 116 -2.42 -8.46 13.71
N SER A 117 -1.41 -9.25 13.38
CA SER A 117 -0.82 -10.27 14.27
C SER A 117 0.47 -9.83 14.97
N GLY A 118 1.21 -8.86 14.41
CA GLY A 118 2.50 -8.42 14.95
C GLY A 118 2.41 -7.51 16.19
N PRO A 119 3.58 -7.16 16.78
CA PRO A 119 3.72 -6.07 17.75
C PRO A 119 2.86 -4.81 17.50
N LYS A 120 2.17 -4.34 18.54
CA LYS A 120 1.21 -3.23 18.37
C LYS A 120 1.91 -1.89 18.18
N GLU A 121 1.42 -1.10 17.22
CA GLU A 121 1.80 0.31 17.07
C GLU A 121 1.56 1.05 18.41
N PRO A 122 2.58 1.71 18.98
CA PRO A 122 2.44 2.40 20.24
C PRO A 122 1.41 3.53 20.10
N LYS A 123 0.48 3.58 21.05
CA LYS A 123 -0.52 4.65 21.08
C LYS A 123 0.21 5.98 21.28
N ARG A 124 0.11 6.89 20.32
CA ARG A 124 0.54 8.29 20.53
C ARG A 124 -0.22 8.85 21.72
N SER A 125 0.51 9.22 22.77
CA SER A 125 -0.07 9.87 23.95
C SER A 125 -0.83 11.12 23.51
N ILE A 126 -2.00 11.35 24.12
CA ILE A 126 -2.84 12.53 23.86
C ILE A 126 -2.03 13.82 24.00
N TRP A 127 -1.05 13.84 24.91
CA TRP A 127 -0.13 14.94 25.15
C TRP A 127 0.80 15.27 23.96
N GLN A 128 1.22 14.25 23.20
CA GLN A 128 2.02 14.45 21.99
C GLN A 128 1.17 15.02 20.84
N LYS A 129 -0.12 14.67 20.78
CA LYS A 129 -1.06 15.25 19.81
C LYS A 129 -1.31 16.73 20.06
N THR A 130 -1.51 17.15 21.32
CA THR A 130 -1.74 18.57 21.65
C THR A 130 -0.53 19.45 21.39
N LYS A 131 0.69 19.00 21.68
CA LYS A 131 1.92 19.75 21.33
C LYS A 131 2.03 20.02 19.83
N SER A 132 1.76 19.04 18.97
CA SER A 132 1.83 19.23 17.51
C SER A 132 0.81 20.25 16.98
N VAL A 133 -0.36 20.37 17.60
CA VAL A 133 -1.40 21.35 17.21
C VAL A 133 -1.00 22.74 17.69
N PHE A 134 -0.50 22.86 18.92
CA PHE A 134 -0.04 24.12 19.49
C PHE A 134 1.13 24.74 18.69
N PHE A 135 2.15 23.94 18.35
CA PHE A 135 3.28 24.41 17.55
C PHE A 135 2.90 24.82 16.12
N ARG A 136 1.93 24.14 15.49
CA ARG A 136 1.43 24.54 14.15
C ARG A 136 0.60 25.82 14.19
N SER A 137 -0.11 26.08 15.29
CA SER A 137 -0.84 27.33 15.51
C SER A 137 0.12 28.51 15.63
N LEU A 138 1.20 28.34 16.40
CA LEU A 138 2.25 29.36 16.58
C LEU A 138 3.00 29.71 15.28
N LEU A 139 3.23 28.74 14.40
CA LEU A 139 3.95 28.96 13.14
C LEU A 139 3.09 29.54 12.01
N LYS A 140 1.76 29.55 12.15
CA LYS A 140 0.82 30.15 11.17
C LYS A 140 0.34 31.55 11.59
N GLY A 141 0.79 32.04 12.74
CA GLY A 141 0.40 33.32 13.33
C GLY A 141 1.42 34.45 13.13
N ASN A 142 2.14 34.48 12.01
CA ASN A 142 2.94 35.62 11.54
C ASN A 142 2.69 35.83 10.04
#